data_AF-A0A6F9CJI4-F1
#
_entry.id   AF-A0A6F9CJI4-F1
#
_cell.length_a   1.000
_cell.length_b   1.000
_cell.length_c   1.000
_cell.angle_alpha   90.00
_cell.angle_beta   90.00
_cell.angle_gamma   90.00
#
_symmetry.space_group_name_H-M   'P 1'
#
loop_
_entity.id
_entity.type
_entity.pdbx_description
1 polymer ?
#
loop_
_entity_poly.entity_id
_entity_poly.type
_entity_poly.pdbx_seq_one_letter_code
_entity_poly.pdbx_strand_id
1 'polypeptide(L)'
;MIVRITDRMRDRKTMVIQERTADQKRREMKRSVRSMDWTLLILLVVLTVVHRNLTVTVRTGSGPPVGSDKHPNSVPLGEDTKPTIEVSEVVMTTGVLNPSHYPGRRAATVVQHYLNTRYGSPYRWIFLSKVHNGSAEDVAEMGRKYQLELTVQEMISNVSGQCSAELLFPGGEGQSAPQVQASCEGLLQSNTTAQEEAFYQQHRASNNMVSGKDIPNSYGHMEPSMKPFWHLGGVASSFIMLRESNESTLYNMAQETEKDQLRFNYHVLLHEMISQEIIHWKLLVTWSPEQGVKVLQTELQPKCHDCEAPPNTTN
;
A
#
# COMPACT_ATOMS: atom_id res chain seq x y z
N MET A 1 33.13 29.10 50.41
CA MET A 1 33.85 28.02 49.67
C MET A 1 33.09 26.69 49.68
N ILE A 2 32.46 26.29 50.80
CA ILE A 2 31.75 25.00 50.96
C ILE A 2 30.51 24.84 50.04
N VAL A 3 29.72 25.89 49.83
CA VAL A 3 28.49 25.85 49.00
C VAL A 3 28.77 25.53 47.51
N ARG A 4 29.90 26.00 46.96
CA ARG A 4 30.30 25.72 45.57
C ARG A 4 30.72 24.26 45.35
N ILE A 5 31.17 23.57 46.39
CA ILE A 5 31.60 22.16 46.29
C ILE A 5 30.37 21.25 46.29
N THR A 6 29.34 21.59 47.07
CA THR A 6 28.08 20.82 47.12
C THR A 6 27.29 20.87 45.82
N ASP A 7 27.21 22.02 45.14
CA ASP A 7 26.53 22.10 43.83
C ASP A 7 27.29 21.34 42.74
N ARG A 8 28.62 21.45 42.71
CA ARG A 8 29.44 20.73 41.73
C ARG A 8 29.37 19.21 41.90
N MET A 9 29.16 18.72 43.13
CA MET A 9 28.93 17.29 43.40
C MET A 9 27.51 16.85 43.06
N ARG A 10 26.51 17.73 43.22
CA ARG A 10 25.13 17.47 42.82
C ARG A 10 25.02 17.33 41.30
N ASP A 11 25.64 18.22 40.54
CA ASP A 11 25.62 18.19 39.06
C ASP A 11 26.31 16.95 38.49
N ARG A 12 27.44 16.53 39.08
CA ARG A 12 28.12 15.28 38.68
C ARG A 12 27.28 14.04 38.93
N LYS A 13 26.51 14.00 40.03
CA LYS A 13 25.60 12.87 40.29
C LYS A 13 24.46 12.83 39.27
N THR A 14 23.89 13.97 38.91
CA THR A 14 22.81 14.05 37.90
C THR A 14 23.29 13.61 36.52
N MET A 15 24.51 14.01 36.12
CA MET A 15 25.10 13.64 34.84
C MET A 15 25.37 12.13 34.73
N VAL A 16 25.91 11.52 35.79
CA VAL A 16 26.19 10.06 35.82
C VAL A 16 24.90 9.24 35.78
N ILE A 17 23.80 9.75 36.34
CA ILE A 17 22.49 9.09 36.29
C ILE A 17 21.93 9.14 34.86
N GLN A 18 21.96 10.30 34.20
CA GLN A 18 21.51 10.43 32.81
C GLN A 18 22.29 9.55 31.84
N GLU A 19 23.61 9.46 31.99
CA GLU A 19 24.46 8.64 31.13
C GLU A 19 24.14 7.15 31.29
N ARG A 20 23.93 6.67 32.52
CA ARG A 20 23.51 5.27 32.78
C ARG A 20 22.13 4.96 32.21
N THR A 21 21.18 5.90 32.28
CA THR A 21 19.84 5.72 31.70
C THR A 21 19.87 5.67 30.18
N ALA A 22 20.69 6.50 29.54
CA ALA A 22 20.87 6.49 28.09
C ALA A 22 21.52 5.18 27.61
N ASP A 23 22.49 4.67 28.37
CA ASP A 23 23.20 3.43 28.05
C ASP A 23 22.30 2.20 28.22
N GLN A 24 21.41 2.22 29.22
CA GLN A 24 20.39 1.17 29.41
C GLN A 24 19.37 1.15 28.26
N LYS A 25 18.85 2.31 27.84
CA LYS A 25 17.96 2.40 26.66
C LYS A 25 18.65 1.91 25.38
N ARG A 26 19.94 2.22 25.21
CA ARG A 26 20.72 1.77 24.05
C ARG A 26 20.94 0.25 24.03
N ARG A 27 21.05 -0.38 25.21
CA ARG A 27 21.14 -1.86 25.36
C ARG A 27 19.78 -2.55 25.14
N GLU A 28 18.69 -1.95 25.60
CA GLU A 28 17.32 -2.45 25.38
C GLU A 28 16.93 -2.37 23.90
N MET A 29 17.25 -1.27 23.22
CA MET A 29 17.03 -1.12 21.77
C MET A 29 17.84 -2.14 20.96
N LYS A 30 19.10 -2.41 21.33
CA LYS A 30 19.91 -3.46 20.69
C LYS A 30 19.37 -4.87 20.94
N ARG A 31 18.72 -5.14 22.08
CA ARG A 31 18.04 -6.43 22.33
C ARG A 31 16.75 -6.56 21.52
N SER A 32 15.97 -5.49 21.40
CA SER A 32 14.74 -5.47 20.58
C SER A 32 15.05 -5.70 19.09
N VAL A 33 16.09 -5.06 18.55
CA VAL A 33 16.53 -5.27 17.15
C VAL A 33 17.07 -6.69 16.90
N ARG A 34 17.63 -7.36 17.91
CA ARG A 34 18.09 -8.76 17.82
C ARG A 34 16.97 -9.80 17.99
N SER A 35 15.80 -9.40 18.46
CA SER A 35 14.64 -10.27 18.75
C SER A 35 13.56 -10.23 17.65
N MET A 36 13.76 -9.42 16.61
CA MET A 36 12.81 -9.34 15.51
C MET A 36 13.03 -10.57 14.62
N ASP A 37 12.07 -11.48 14.62
CA ASP A 37 12.10 -12.76 13.90
C ASP A 37 12.00 -12.50 12.39
N TRP A 38 13.02 -12.92 11.63
CA TRP A 38 13.18 -12.64 10.19
C TRP A 38 12.25 -13.47 9.30
N THR A 39 11.35 -14.26 9.87
CA THR A 39 10.44 -15.17 9.15
C THR A 39 9.30 -14.47 8.42
N LEU A 40 8.93 -13.23 8.76
CA LEU A 40 7.74 -12.57 8.18
C LEU A 40 7.96 -11.96 6.78
N LEU A 41 9.21 -11.67 6.39
CA LEU A 41 9.51 -11.01 5.10
C LEU A 41 9.56 -11.98 3.91
N ILE A 42 9.62 -13.30 4.15
CA ILE A 42 9.63 -14.33 3.09
C ILE A 42 8.20 -14.77 2.72
N LEU A 43 7.20 -14.52 3.59
CA LEU A 43 5.82 -14.96 3.39
C LEU A 43 5.02 -14.15 2.35
N LEU A 44 5.51 -12.98 1.92
CA LEU A 44 4.88 -12.20 0.85
C LEU A 44 5.37 -12.56 -0.57
N VAL A 45 6.38 -13.44 -0.71
CA VAL A 45 6.96 -13.80 -2.03
C VAL A 45 6.76 -15.27 -2.42
N VAL A 46 6.26 -16.15 -1.54
CA VAL A 46 6.21 -17.63 -1.83
C VAL A 46 4.79 -18.22 -2.02
N LEU A 47 3.69 -17.45 -1.89
CA LEU A 47 2.33 -18.03 -2.00
C LEU A 47 1.74 -18.14 -3.42
N THR A 48 2.58 -18.13 -4.46
CA THR A 48 2.15 -18.35 -5.85
C THR A 48 2.98 -19.39 -6.60
N VAL A 49 3.28 -20.55 -5.98
CA VAL A 49 3.69 -21.75 -6.75
C VAL A 49 3.11 -23.02 -6.10
N VAL A 50 2.05 -23.56 -6.71
CA VAL A 50 1.71 -24.99 -6.95
C VAL A 50 1.96 -25.98 -5.79
N HIS A 51 0.97 -26.72 -5.26
CA HIS A 51 0.53 -28.01 -5.83
C HIS A 51 -0.90 -28.38 -5.38
N ARG A 52 -1.84 -28.45 -6.34
CA ARG A 52 -3.01 -29.35 -6.26
C ARG A 52 -2.57 -30.71 -6.82
N ASN A 53 -2.56 -31.74 -5.98
CA ASN A 53 -2.55 -33.13 -6.45
C ASN A 53 -3.96 -33.49 -6.93
N LEU A 54 -4.13 -33.66 -8.24
CA LEU A 54 -5.29 -34.32 -8.83
C LEU A 54 -4.89 -35.76 -9.16
N THR A 55 -5.40 -36.72 -8.39
CA THR A 55 -5.22 -38.14 -8.64
C THR A 55 -6.10 -38.55 -9.83
N VAL A 56 -5.49 -38.88 -10.96
CA VAL A 56 -6.15 -39.55 -12.09
C VAL A 56 -5.62 -40.98 -12.16
N THR A 57 -6.50 -41.94 -11.93
CA THR A 57 -6.25 -43.38 -12.09
C THR A 57 -6.19 -43.74 -13.58
N VAL A 58 -5.05 -44.25 -14.05
CA VAL A 58 -4.96 -44.95 -15.35
C VAL A 58 -4.23 -46.28 -15.16
N ARG A 59 -4.84 -47.32 -15.73
CA ARG A 59 -4.46 -48.74 -15.73
C ARG A 59 -3.01 -48.99 -16.18
N THR A 60 -2.36 -49.93 -15.49
CA THR A 60 -1.05 -50.50 -15.78
C THR A 60 -1.10 -51.51 -16.92
N GLY A 61 -0.18 -51.38 -17.88
CA GLY A 61 0.21 -52.40 -18.86
C GLY A 61 1.74 -52.49 -18.90
N SER A 62 2.27 -53.70 -18.79
CA SER A 62 3.66 -54.07 -18.52
C SER A 62 4.49 -54.40 -19.78
N GLY A 63 5.78 -54.03 -19.83
CA GLY A 63 6.82 -54.68 -20.65
C GLY A 63 7.96 -53.77 -21.14
N PRO A 64 9.22 -54.25 -21.34
CA PRO A 64 10.46 -53.55 -20.90
C PRO A 64 11.50 -53.31 -22.04
N PRO A 65 12.83 -53.14 -21.79
CA PRO A 65 13.53 -51.85 -21.61
C PRO A 65 14.73 -51.65 -22.58
N VAL A 66 15.11 -50.42 -22.95
CA VAL A 66 16.50 -50.08 -23.36
C VAL A 66 16.77 -48.60 -23.06
N GLY A 67 17.88 -48.33 -22.38
CA GLY A 67 18.29 -46.99 -21.96
C GLY A 67 19.14 -46.24 -22.99
N SER A 68 19.30 -44.94 -22.73
CA SER A 68 20.55 -44.19 -22.90
C SER A 68 20.35 -42.75 -22.42
N ASP A 69 21.37 -42.28 -21.71
CA ASP A 69 21.51 -41.02 -20.99
C ASP A 69 21.12 -39.75 -21.77
N LYS A 70 20.21 -38.93 -21.21
CA LYS A 70 20.13 -37.48 -21.48
C LYS A 70 19.69 -36.68 -20.24
N HIS A 71 20.37 -35.56 -20.06
CA HIS A 71 20.36 -34.59 -18.95
C HIS A 71 18.96 -33.97 -18.70
N PRO A 72 18.57 -33.67 -17.44
CA PRO A 72 17.16 -33.42 -17.05
C PRO A 72 16.54 -32.06 -17.47
N ASN A 73 17.19 -31.25 -18.31
CA ASN A 73 16.65 -29.93 -18.70
C ASN A 73 16.78 -29.67 -20.21
N SER A 74 16.20 -30.53 -21.04
CA SER A 74 16.00 -30.22 -22.46
C SER A 74 14.68 -30.83 -22.94
N VAL A 75 13.65 -29.99 -23.09
CA VAL A 75 12.42 -30.34 -23.82
C VAL A 75 12.46 -29.62 -25.18
N PRO A 76 12.10 -30.29 -26.29
CA PRO A 76 12.18 -29.75 -27.64
C PRO A 76 11.07 -28.73 -27.93
N LEU A 77 11.36 -27.82 -28.87
CA LEU A 77 10.38 -26.94 -29.50
C LEU A 77 9.32 -27.80 -30.22
N GLY A 78 8.07 -27.74 -29.77
CA GLY A 78 6.91 -28.40 -30.38
C GLY A 78 5.81 -27.38 -30.65
N GLU A 79 5.15 -27.55 -31.79
CA GLU A 79 4.29 -26.62 -32.52
C GLU A 79 3.17 -25.90 -31.75
N ASP A 80 2.89 -24.69 -32.23
CA ASP A 80 1.81 -23.79 -31.87
C ASP A 80 0.44 -24.47 -31.76
N THR A 81 -0.16 -24.40 -30.57
CA THR A 81 -1.60 -24.40 -30.44
C THR A 81 -1.97 -23.31 -29.43
N LYS A 82 -2.38 -22.16 -29.96
CA LYS A 82 -2.90 -21.02 -29.21
C LYS A 82 -4.12 -21.46 -28.39
N PRO A 83 -4.07 -21.47 -27.05
CA PRO A 83 -5.28 -21.59 -26.26
C PRO A 83 -5.97 -20.23 -26.31
N THR A 84 -7.14 -20.17 -26.94
CA THR A 84 -8.07 -19.07 -26.72
C THR A 84 -8.46 -19.08 -25.25
N ILE A 85 -7.88 -18.16 -24.47
CA ILE A 85 -8.33 -17.88 -23.12
C ILE A 85 -9.68 -17.17 -23.28
N GLU A 86 -10.77 -17.91 -23.13
CA GLU A 86 -12.06 -17.30 -22.86
C GLU A 86 -11.93 -16.52 -21.55
N VAL A 87 -12.05 -15.19 -21.63
CA VAL A 87 -12.21 -14.32 -20.47
C VAL A 87 -13.56 -14.70 -19.86
N SER A 88 -13.53 -15.59 -18.88
CA SER A 88 -14.70 -15.92 -18.07
C SER A 88 -15.21 -14.60 -17.47
N GLU A 89 -16.39 -14.19 -17.91
CA GLU A 89 -17.13 -13.10 -17.32
C GLU A 89 -17.17 -13.32 -15.80
N VAL A 90 -16.68 -12.33 -15.08
CA VAL A 90 -16.49 -12.37 -13.63
C VAL A 90 -17.88 -12.23 -13.02
N VAL A 91 -18.61 -13.35 -12.88
CA VAL A 91 -19.97 -13.34 -12.33
C VAL A 91 -19.92 -12.83 -10.89
N MET A 92 -20.36 -11.60 -10.69
CA MET A 92 -20.39 -10.96 -9.39
C MET A 92 -21.52 -11.58 -8.56
N THR A 93 -21.19 -12.50 -7.65
CA THR A 93 -22.15 -13.21 -6.81
C THR A 93 -22.85 -12.28 -5.82
N THR A 94 -24.18 -12.28 -5.82
CA THR A 94 -25.05 -11.61 -4.84
C THR A 94 -25.30 -12.54 -3.63
N GLY A 95 -25.51 -11.95 -2.45
CA GLY A 95 -25.61 -12.66 -1.17
C GLY A 95 -24.30 -12.67 -0.39
N VAL A 96 -24.08 -13.70 0.44
CA VAL A 96 -22.88 -13.84 1.29
C VAL A 96 -21.65 -14.05 0.41
N LEU A 97 -20.64 -13.21 0.62
CA LEU A 97 -19.39 -13.25 -0.12
C LEU A 97 -18.37 -14.17 0.57
N ASN A 98 -17.55 -14.85 -0.23
CA ASN A 98 -16.34 -15.48 0.27
C ASN A 98 -15.30 -14.40 0.60
N PRO A 99 -14.84 -14.25 1.86
CA PRO A 99 -13.92 -13.19 2.27
C PRO A 99 -12.56 -13.23 1.57
N SER A 100 -12.14 -14.39 1.08
CA SER A 100 -10.88 -14.58 0.36
C SER A 100 -11.00 -14.32 -1.15
N HIS A 101 -12.23 -14.17 -1.66
CA HIS A 101 -12.49 -14.00 -3.09
C HIS A 101 -12.51 -12.52 -3.48
N TYR A 102 -12.30 -12.25 -4.78
CA TYR A 102 -12.02 -10.90 -5.26
C TYR A 102 -13.15 -9.87 -5.02
N PRO A 103 -14.48 -10.18 -5.03
CA PRO A 103 -15.50 -9.14 -4.85
C PRO A 103 -15.39 -8.45 -3.49
N GLY A 104 -15.34 -9.24 -2.42
CA GLY A 104 -15.21 -8.71 -1.06
C GLY A 104 -13.88 -7.99 -0.85
N ARG A 105 -12.79 -8.52 -1.40
CA ARG A 105 -11.47 -7.88 -1.29
C ARG A 105 -11.38 -6.56 -2.04
N ARG A 106 -11.89 -6.48 -3.27
CA ARG A 106 -11.91 -5.23 -4.06
C ARG A 106 -12.74 -4.16 -3.36
N ALA A 107 -13.96 -4.52 -2.93
CA ALA A 107 -14.82 -3.64 -2.15
C ALA A 107 -14.13 -3.15 -0.86
N ALA A 108 -13.47 -4.05 -0.13
CA ALA A 108 -12.71 -3.70 1.07
C ALA A 108 -11.50 -2.79 0.80
N THR A 109 -10.84 -2.93 -0.36
CA THR A 109 -9.77 -2.02 -0.79
C THR A 109 -10.31 -0.61 -1.08
N VAL A 110 -11.53 -0.48 -1.63
CA VAL A 110 -12.18 0.85 -1.76
C VAL A 110 -12.43 1.48 -0.39
N VAL A 111 -12.83 0.69 0.62
CA VAL A 111 -12.97 1.17 2.00
C VAL A 111 -11.62 1.65 2.55
N GLN A 112 -10.52 0.95 2.28
CA GLN A 112 -9.17 1.41 2.64
C GLN A 112 -8.86 2.77 2.01
N HIS A 113 -9.13 2.96 0.72
CA HIS A 113 -8.90 4.25 0.06
C HIS A 113 -9.74 5.36 0.70
N TYR A 114 -11.02 5.10 0.97
CA TYR A 114 -11.88 6.01 1.70
C TYR A 114 -11.29 6.43 3.06
N LEU A 115 -10.83 5.47 3.87
CA LEU A 115 -10.21 5.76 5.16
C LEU A 115 -8.94 6.61 5.02
N ASN A 116 -8.12 6.37 4.00
CA ASN A 116 -6.95 7.21 3.72
C ASN A 116 -7.34 8.64 3.32
N THR A 117 -8.41 8.83 2.53
CA THR A 117 -8.87 10.20 2.21
C THR A 117 -9.38 10.98 3.43
N ARG A 118 -9.84 10.28 4.47
CA ARG A 118 -10.40 10.89 5.68
C ARG A 118 -9.36 11.10 6.78
N TYR A 119 -8.46 10.14 6.97
CA TYR A 119 -7.59 10.05 8.14
C TYR A 119 -6.10 9.96 7.80
N GLY A 120 -5.75 9.80 6.52
CA GLY A 120 -4.38 9.64 6.09
C GLY A 120 -3.52 10.89 6.28
N SER A 121 -2.23 10.68 6.53
CA SER A 121 -1.23 11.73 6.70
C SER A 121 0.17 11.19 6.33
N PRO A 122 1.21 12.04 6.29
CA PRO A 122 2.60 11.57 6.13
C PRO A 122 3.05 10.54 7.18
N TYR A 123 2.36 10.49 8.33
CA TYR A 123 2.62 9.56 9.43
C TYR A 123 1.45 8.62 9.75
N ARG A 124 0.47 8.53 8.86
CA ARG A 124 -0.65 7.60 8.99
C ARG A 124 -1.07 7.11 7.61
N TRP A 125 -0.79 5.84 7.33
CA TRP A 125 -1.23 5.22 6.08
C TRP A 125 -1.89 3.87 6.37
N ILE A 126 -3.16 3.76 5.98
CA ILE A 126 -4.04 2.66 6.31
C ILE A 126 -4.06 1.65 5.15
N PHE A 127 -3.94 0.38 5.51
CA PHE A 127 -3.99 -0.76 4.58
C PHE A 127 -5.02 -1.78 5.03
N LEU A 128 -5.68 -2.43 4.06
CA LEU A 128 -6.53 -3.58 4.31
C LEU A 128 -5.65 -4.74 4.77
N SER A 129 -5.92 -5.24 5.98
CA SER A 129 -5.25 -6.43 6.52
C SER A 129 -6.03 -7.69 6.15
N LYS A 130 -7.33 -7.71 6.47
CA LYS A 130 -8.18 -8.90 6.30
C LYS A 130 -9.63 -8.54 6.11
N VAL A 131 -10.34 -9.27 5.26
CA VAL A 131 -11.81 -9.30 5.20
C VAL A 131 -12.27 -10.50 6.03
N HIS A 132 -13.21 -10.29 6.97
CA HIS A 132 -13.75 -11.35 7.82
C HIS A 132 -15.07 -11.87 7.30
N ASN A 133 -15.95 -10.95 6.90
CA ASN A 133 -17.22 -11.28 6.29
C ASN A 133 -17.56 -10.24 5.21
N GLY A 134 -18.54 -10.58 4.38
CA GLY A 134 -19.18 -9.58 3.54
C GLY A 134 -20.42 -10.13 2.87
N SER A 135 -21.27 -9.21 2.43
CA SER A 135 -22.39 -9.49 1.54
C SER A 135 -22.43 -8.46 0.42
N ALA A 136 -23.02 -8.84 -0.71
CA ALA A 136 -23.36 -7.93 -1.79
C ALA A 136 -24.84 -8.07 -2.15
N GLU A 137 -25.48 -6.96 -2.48
CA GLU A 137 -26.86 -6.90 -2.92
C GLU A 137 -27.02 -5.91 -4.08
N ASP A 138 -27.81 -6.31 -5.08
CA ASP A 138 -28.19 -5.43 -6.19
C ASP A 138 -29.35 -4.54 -5.73
N VAL A 139 -29.14 -3.23 -5.76
CA VAL A 139 -30.11 -2.21 -5.31
C VAL A 139 -30.68 -1.50 -6.53
N ALA A 140 -31.48 -2.21 -7.31
CA ALA A 140 -32.18 -1.69 -8.49
C ALA A 140 -31.32 -0.69 -9.32
N GLU A 141 -31.83 0.50 -9.58
CA GLU A 141 -31.14 1.55 -10.35
C GLU A 141 -29.99 2.22 -9.57
N MET A 142 -29.88 2.02 -8.25
CA MET A 142 -28.82 2.62 -7.43
C MET A 142 -27.48 1.94 -7.61
N GLY A 143 -27.44 0.72 -8.14
CA GLY A 143 -26.22 -0.08 -8.32
C GLY A 143 -26.07 -1.17 -7.28
N ARG A 144 -24.84 -1.45 -6.85
CA ARG A 144 -24.50 -2.64 -6.06
C ARG A 144 -23.94 -2.27 -4.71
N LYS A 145 -24.64 -2.67 -3.65
CA LYS A 145 -24.28 -2.40 -2.26
C LYS A 145 -23.51 -3.56 -1.67
N TYR A 146 -22.50 -3.25 -0.86
CA TYR A 146 -21.65 -4.16 -0.13
C TYR A 146 -21.72 -3.81 1.36
N GLN A 147 -21.82 -4.82 2.20
CA GLN A 147 -21.65 -4.70 3.65
C GLN A 147 -20.47 -5.57 4.05
N LEU A 148 -19.51 -5.03 4.81
CA LEU A 148 -18.22 -5.66 5.06
C LEU A 148 -17.81 -5.51 6.52
N GLU A 149 -17.32 -6.60 7.12
CA GLU A 149 -16.51 -6.57 8.33
C GLU A 149 -15.07 -6.91 7.99
N LEU A 150 -14.15 -6.02 8.34
CA LEU A 150 -12.75 -6.07 7.93
C LEU A 150 -11.81 -5.55 9.01
N THR A 151 -10.56 -5.99 9.00
CA THR A 151 -9.48 -5.38 9.76
C THR A 151 -8.64 -4.53 8.83
N VAL A 152 -8.39 -3.30 9.23
CA VAL A 152 -7.36 -2.44 8.64
C VAL A 152 -6.21 -2.24 9.61
N GLN A 153 -5.06 -1.88 9.06
CA GLN A 153 -3.82 -1.70 9.78
C GLN A 153 -3.18 -0.38 9.37
N GLU A 154 -2.71 0.37 10.36
CA GLU A 154 -1.90 1.55 10.16
C GLU A 154 -0.43 1.12 10.04
N MET A 155 0.21 1.44 8.92
CA MET A 155 1.51 0.89 8.53
C MET A 155 2.66 1.29 9.48
N ILE A 156 2.61 2.48 10.08
CA ILE A 156 3.77 3.05 10.78
C ILE A 156 3.81 2.61 12.25
N SER A 157 2.68 2.73 12.95
CA SER A 157 2.50 2.33 14.35
C SER A 157 2.08 0.88 14.50
N ASN A 158 1.74 0.20 13.40
CA ASN A 158 1.30 -1.19 13.37
C ASN A 158 0.00 -1.44 14.14
N VAL A 159 -0.78 -0.39 14.41
CA VAL A 159 -2.08 -0.47 15.08
C VAL A 159 -3.10 -1.04 14.10
N SER A 160 -3.85 -2.06 14.55
CA SER A 160 -4.94 -2.64 13.78
C SER A 160 -6.29 -2.20 14.35
N GLY A 161 -7.26 -1.95 13.48
CA GLY A 161 -8.63 -1.61 13.85
C GLY A 161 -9.63 -2.51 13.15
N GLN A 162 -10.67 -2.91 13.87
CA GLN A 162 -11.83 -3.58 13.27
C GLN A 162 -12.77 -2.54 12.70
N CYS A 163 -13.27 -2.79 11.49
CA CYS A 163 -14.15 -1.89 10.79
C CYS A 163 -15.39 -2.62 10.29
N SER A 164 -16.54 -1.97 10.48
CA SER A 164 -17.78 -2.25 9.77
C SER A 164 -17.97 -1.18 8.69
N ALA A 165 -18.25 -1.59 7.46
CA ALA A 165 -18.37 -0.68 6.33
C ALA A 165 -19.53 -1.03 5.40
N GLU A 166 -20.17 0.02 4.89
CA GLU A 166 -21.10 -0.04 3.77
C GLU A 166 -20.49 0.69 2.57
N LEU A 167 -20.57 0.05 1.41
CA LEU A 167 -20.06 0.58 0.14
C LEU A 167 -21.15 0.42 -0.92
N LEU A 168 -21.45 1.47 -1.68
CA LEU A 168 -22.29 1.41 -2.86
C LEU A 168 -21.47 1.76 -4.09
N PHE A 169 -21.38 0.83 -5.02
CA PHE A 169 -20.97 1.13 -6.39
C PHE A 169 -22.20 1.59 -7.16
N PRO A 170 -22.25 2.86 -7.62
CA PRO A 170 -23.43 3.38 -8.29
C PRO A 170 -23.73 2.67 -9.61
N GLY A 171 -25.01 2.47 -9.90
CA GLY A 171 -25.50 1.98 -11.19
C GLY A 171 -25.80 3.13 -12.16
N GLY A 172 -25.95 2.81 -13.45
CA GLY A 172 -26.35 3.77 -14.49
C GLY A 172 -25.24 4.18 -15.47
N GLU A 173 -25.59 4.98 -16.48
CA GLU A 173 -24.64 5.53 -17.46
C GLU A 173 -23.85 6.70 -16.84
N GLY A 174 -22.57 6.46 -16.59
CA GLY A 174 -21.64 7.43 -16.01
C GLY A 174 -20.95 6.86 -14.77
N GLN A 175 -19.62 6.89 -14.75
CA GLN A 175 -18.85 6.44 -13.59
C GLN A 175 -18.90 7.53 -12.51
N SER A 176 -19.85 7.42 -11.57
CA SER A 176 -19.80 8.19 -10.33
C SER A 176 -19.01 7.45 -9.26
N ALA A 177 -18.30 8.22 -8.42
CA ALA A 177 -17.47 7.65 -7.36
C ALA A 177 -18.29 6.76 -6.40
N PRO A 178 -17.69 5.68 -5.86
CA PRO A 178 -18.32 4.86 -4.84
C PRO A 178 -18.69 5.66 -3.59
N GLN A 179 -19.84 5.34 -3.01
CA GLN A 179 -20.28 5.92 -1.76
C GLN A 179 -19.87 5.00 -0.61
N VAL A 180 -19.15 5.53 0.37
CA VAL A 180 -18.57 4.73 1.45
C VAL A 180 -18.96 5.30 2.81
N GLN A 181 -19.41 4.42 3.70
CA GLN A 181 -19.55 4.69 5.12
C GLN A 181 -18.78 3.61 5.88
N ALA A 182 -17.95 4.01 6.83
CA ALA A 182 -17.15 3.07 7.60
C ALA A 182 -17.01 3.56 9.05
N SER A 183 -17.13 2.63 9.98
CA SER A 183 -16.85 2.82 11.40
C SER A 183 -15.72 1.89 11.79
N CYS A 184 -14.62 2.43 12.30
CA CYS A 184 -13.42 1.67 12.65
C CYS A 184 -13.06 1.90 14.10
N GLU A 185 -13.16 0.85 14.92
CA GLU A 185 -12.72 0.88 16.31
C GLU A 185 -11.20 0.66 16.39
N GLY A 186 -10.52 1.40 17.26
CA GLY A 186 -9.09 1.24 17.54
C GLY A 186 -8.14 1.88 16.53
N LEU A 187 -8.58 2.12 15.30
CA LEU A 187 -7.72 2.62 14.21
C LEU A 187 -7.10 4.00 14.48
N LEU A 188 -7.83 4.88 15.18
CA LEU A 188 -7.41 6.27 15.45
C LEU A 188 -6.66 6.43 16.79
N GLN A 189 -6.28 5.33 17.44
CA GLN A 189 -5.60 5.40 18.74
C GLN A 189 -4.13 5.83 18.64
N SER A 190 -3.50 5.76 17.46
CA SER A 190 -2.12 6.23 17.28
C SER A 190 -2.06 7.76 17.25
N ASN A 191 -1.33 8.36 18.19
CA ASN A 191 -1.10 9.81 18.20
C ASN A 191 0.09 10.16 17.30
N THR A 192 -0.19 10.79 16.16
CA THR A 192 0.81 11.22 15.15
C THR A 192 1.05 12.73 15.17
N THR A 193 0.35 13.47 16.04
CA THR A 193 0.29 14.94 16.02
C THR A 193 1.66 15.58 16.17
N ALA A 194 2.51 15.07 17.08
CA ALA A 194 3.83 15.65 17.29
C ALA A 194 4.77 15.44 16.09
N GLN A 195 4.74 14.27 15.44
CA GLN A 195 5.53 14.01 14.23
C GLN A 195 5.06 14.86 13.05
N GLU A 196 3.74 14.96 12.87
CA GLU A 196 3.14 15.77 11.82
C GLU A 196 3.46 17.26 12.01
N GLU A 197 3.37 17.79 13.23
CA GLU A 197 3.72 19.17 13.52
C GLU A 197 5.21 19.44 13.25
N ALA A 198 6.10 18.55 13.70
CA ALA A 198 7.52 18.68 13.44
C ALA A 198 7.85 18.67 11.94
N PHE A 199 7.24 17.76 11.18
CA PHE A 199 7.39 17.66 9.73
C PHE A 199 6.86 18.92 9.02
N TYR A 200 5.69 19.40 9.43
CA TYR A 200 5.13 20.65 8.90
C TYR A 200 6.04 21.85 9.18
N GLN A 201 6.54 22.01 10.42
CA GLN A 201 7.45 23.10 10.77
C GLN A 201 8.79 23.02 10.03
N GLN A 202 9.30 21.81 9.77
CA GLN A 202 10.52 21.60 9.00
C GLN A 202 10.39 22.04 7.54
N HIS A 203 9.22 21.82 6.92
CA HIS A 203 9.01 22.01 5.48
C HIS A 203 8.18 23.25 5.12
N ARG A 204 7.57 23.95 6.09
CA ARG A 204 6.87 25.22 5.83
C ARG A 204 7.79 26.40 5.53
N ALA A 205 9.08 26.31 5.87
CA ALA A 205 10.05 27.36 5.63
C ALA A 205 10.58 27.26 4.19
N SER A 206 10.30 28.29 3.37
CA SER A 206 10.48 28.34 1.91
C SER A 206 11.90 28.10 1.36
N ASN A 207 12.90 27.91 2.22
CA ASN A 207 14.30 27.71 1.80
C ASN A 207 14.69 26.23 1.62
N ASN A 208 13.80 25.28 1.95
CA ASN A 208 14.12 23.84 1.98
C ASN A 208 13.38 23.03 0.90
N MET A 209 13.36 23.49 -0.35
CA MET A 209 12.63 22.80 -1.42
C MET A 209 13.02 21.33 -1.51
N VAL A 210 12.05 20.45 -1.26
CA VAL A 210 12.23 19.00 -1.38
C VAL A 210 11.76 18.60 -2.77
N SER A 211 12.53 17.72 -3.40
CA SER A 211 12.14 17.08 -4.64
C SER A 211 12.68 15.66 -4.63
N GLY A 212 11.87 14.75 -5.15
CA GLY A 212 12.20 13.34 -5.24
C GLY A 212 11.71 12.79 -6.55
N LYS A 213 12.45 11.84 -7.12
CA LYS A 213 12.07 11.15 -8.35
C LYS A 213 12.20 9.67 -8.12
N ASP A 214 11.29 8.92 -8.72
CA ASP A 214 11.33 7.47 -8.74
C ASP A 214 11.37 6.89 -7.33
N ILE A 215 10.34 7.23 -6.54
CA ILE A 215 10.19 6.81 -5.15
C ILE A 215 9.03 5.81 -5.09
N PRO A 216 9.23 4.59 -4.54
CA PRO A 216 10.53 3.95 -4.39
C PRO A 216 11.19 3.72 -5.76
N ASN A 217 12.50 3.48 -5.76
CA ASN A 217 13.21 3.22 -7.00
C ASN A 217 12.89 1.83 -7.56
N SER A 218 13.46 1.48 -8.72
CA SER A 218 13.22 0.20 -9.40
C SER A 218 13.56 -1.05 -8.58
N TYR A 219 14.31 -0.90 -7.47
CA TYR A 219 14.66 -1.99 -6.55
C TYR A 219 13.82 -1.99 -5.27
N GLY A 220 12.79 -1.13 -5.20
CA GLY A 220 11.96 -0.94 -4.01
C GLY A 220 12.66 -0.16 -2.89
N HIS A 221 13.83 0.46 -3.16
CA HIS A 221 14.56 1.23 -2.18
C HIS A 221 14.08 2.69 -2.13
N MET A 222 14.07 3.25 -0.93
CA MET A 222 13.73 4.65 -0.69
C MET A 222 14.49 5.16 0.53
N GLU A 223 15.08 6.36 0.39
CA GLU A 223 15.74 7.07 1.49
C GLU A 223 14.77 7.31 2.66
N PRO A 224 15.20 7.15 3.93
CA PRO A 224 14.31 7.31 5.08
C PRO A 224 13.62 8.68 5.15
N SER A 225 14.29 9.74 4.67
CA SER A 225 13.73 11.10 4.62
C SER A 225 12.59 11.24 3.62
N MET A 226 12.51 10.38 2.60
CA MET A 226 11.44 10.40 1.59
C MET A 226 10.19 9.62 2.02
N LYS A 227 10.26 8.82 3.08
CA LYS A 227 9.11 8.02 3.56
C LYS A 227 7.85 8.85 3.83
N PRO A 228 7.90 10.00 4.53
CA PRO A 228 6.70 10.78 4.78
C PRO A 228 6.07 11.34 3.49
N PHE A 229 6.89 11.68 2.51
CA PHE A 229 6.43 12.14 1.19
C PHE A 229 5.79 11.00 0.40
N TRP A 230 6.39 9.81 0.42
CA TRP A 230 5.81 8.59 -0.15
C TRP A 230 4.46 8.23 0.46
N HIS A 231 4.35 8.30 1.79
CA HIS A 231 3.07 8.08 2.46
C HIS A 231 2.05 9.15 2.05
N LEU A 232 2.47 10.42 1.97
CA LEU A 232 1.62 11.52 1.58
C LEU A 232 1.09 11.35 0.15
N GLY A 233 1.92 10.97 -0.81
CA GLY A 233 1.46 10.72 -2.17
C GLY A 233 0.66 9.43 -2.30
N GLY A 234 0.88 8.43 -1.45
CA GLY A 234 0.00 7.26 -1.30
C GLY A 234 -1.40 7.60 -0.78
N VAL A 235 -1.46 8.49 0.22
CA VAL A 235 -2.71 9.05 0.74
C VAL A 235 -3.41 9.91 -0.32
N ALA A 236 -2.67 10.80 -1.00
CA ALA A 236 -3.22 11.64 -2.07
C ALA A 236 -3.75 10.79 -3.25
N SER A 237 -3.02 9.74 -3.62
CA SER A 237 -3.44 8.78 -4.64
C SER A 237 -4.73 8.06 -4.26
N SER A 238 -5.00 7.86 -2.96
CA SER A 238 -6.26 7.25 -2.51
C SER A 238 -7.49 8.09 -2.85
N PHE A 239 -7.36 9.40 -3.10
CA PHE A 239 -8.48 10.22 -3.61
C PHE A 239 -8.86 9.81 -5.03
N ILE A 240 -7.87 9.57 -5.89
CA ILE A 240 -8.08 9.07 -7.25
C ILE A 240 -8.58 7.62 -7.19
N MET A 241 -7.88 6.76 -6.46
CA MET A 241 -8.24 5.35 -6.39
C MET A 241 -9.66 5.16 -5.84
N LEU A 242 -10.09 5.95 -4.86
CA LEU A 242 -11.49 5.96 -4.43
C LEU A 242 -12.42 6.41 -5.57
N ARG A 243 -12.16 7.58 -6.17
CA ARG A 243 -13.04 8.19 -7.18
C ARG A 243 -13.22 7.33 -8.42
N GLU A 244 -12.15 6.70 -8.89
CA GLU A 244 -12.12 5.90 -10.13
C GLU A 244 -12.43 4.41 -9.89
N SER A 245 -12.68 3.99 -8.65
CA SER A 245 -12.97 2.59 -8.34
C SER A 245 -14.37 2.17 -8.79
N ASN A 246 -14.46 0.97 -9.34
CA ASN A 246 -15.68 0.23 -9.57
C ASN A 246 -15.46 -1.27 -9.21
N GLU A 247 -16.48 -2.10 -9.41
CA GLU A 247 -16.44 -3.54 -9.07
C GLU A 247 -15.35 -4.33 -9.80
N SER A 248 -14.93 -3.84 -10.97
CA SER A 248 -13.94 -4.49 -11.83
C SER A 248 -12.51 -3.98 -11.64
N THR A 249 -12.30 -2.96 -10.79
CA THR A 249 -10.98 -2.36 -10.58
C THR A 249 -10.33 -2.77 -9.27
N LEU A 250 -9.01 -2.78 -9.24
CA LEU A 250 -8.19 -2.87 -8.04
C LEU A 250 -6.93 -2.02 -8.21
N TYR A 251 -6.92 -0.82 -7.63
CA TYR A 251 -5.79 0.09 -7.75
C TYR A 251 -4.79 -0.07 -6.60
N ASN A 252 -3.50 0.05 -6.93
CA ASN A 252 -2.41 0.27 -5.98
C ASN A 252 -1.51 1.40 -6.49
N MET A 253 -0.83 2.09 -5.59
CA MET A 253 0.17 3.09 -5.98
C MET A 253 1.54 2.42 -6.11
N ALA A 254 2.21 2.61 -7.25
CA ALA A 254 3.45 1.92 -7.61
C ALA A 254 4.69 2.79 -7.40
N GLN A 255 4.63 4.06 -7.80
CA GLN A 255 5.76 4.99 -7.76
C GLN A 255 5.27 6.43 -7.84
N GLU A 256 6.07 7.37 -7.34
CA GLU A 256 5.80 8.80 -7.45
C GLU A 256 7.06 9.64 -7.73
N THR A 257 6.82 10.88 -8.16
CA THR A 257 7.80 11.97 -8.27
C THR A 257 7.19 13.23 -7.67
N GLU A 258 7.94 13.96 -6.84
CA GLU A 258 7.48 15.15 -6.12
C GLU A 258 8.30 16.39 -6.51
N LYS A 259 7.62 17.51 -6.71
CA LYS A 259 8.23 18.84 -6.82
C LYS A 259 7.43 19.88 -6.02
N ASP A 260 8.11 20.63 -5.15
CA ASP A 260 7.66 21.85 -4.45
C ASP A 260 6.95 21.69 -3.07
N GLN A 261 7.10 22.69 -2.19
CA GLN A 261 6.76 22.65 -0.75
C GLN A 261 5.36 23.17 -0.42
N LEU A 262 4.70 22.55 0.58
CA LEU A 262 3.33 22.80 1.09
C LEU A 262 2.21 22.66 0.03
N ARG A 263 2.59 22.72 -1.24
CA ARG A 263 1.87 22.38 -2.46
C ARG A 263 2.76 21.40 -3.22
N PHE A 264 2.45 20.11 -3.07
CA PHE A 264 3.19 19.03 -3.67
C PHE A 264 2.66 18.77 -5.07
N ASN A 265 3.54 18.85 -6.07
CA ASN A 265 3.25 18.38 -7.42
C ASN A 265 3.71 16.94 -7.53
N TYR A 266 2.77 16.01 -7.37
CA TYR A 266 3.02 14.60 -7.54
C TYR A 266 2.77 14.18 -8.99
N HIS A 267 3.67 13.38 -9.55
CA HIS A 267 3.38 12.49 -10.67
C HIS A 267 3.40 11.06 -10.13
N VAL A 268 2.23 10.45 -10.02
CA VAL A 268 2.04 9.10 -9.48
C VAL A 268 1.74 8.09 -10.58
N LEU A 269 2.21 6.87 -10.38
CA LEU A 269 1.91 5.70 -11.19
C LEU A 269 0.97 4.78 -10.41
N LEU A 270 -0.23 4.56 -10.92
CA LEU A 270 -1.20 3.64 -10.33
C LEU A 270 -1.21 2.33 -11.11
N HIS A 271 -1.06 1.21 -10.43
CA HIS A 271 -1.23 -0.12 -11.02
C HIS A 271 -2.68 -0.56 -10.83
N GLU A 272 -3.41 -0.68 -11.93
CA GLU A 272 -4.70 -1.33 -11.95
C GLU A 272 -4.47 -2.84 -12.12
N MET A 273 -4.65 -3.58 -11.03
CA MET A 273 -4.22 -4.98 -10.90
C MET A 273 -5.06 -5.95 -11.73
N ILE A 274 -6.25 -5.57 -12.21
CA ILE A 274 -7.11 -6.50 -12.95
C ILE A 274 -6.74 -6.54 -14.44
N SER A 275 -6.59 -5.36 -15.03
CA SER A 275 -6.11 -5.11 -16.40
C SER A 275 -4.58 -5.15 -16.51
N GLN A 276 -3.85 -5.09 -15.38
CA GLN A 276 -2.39 -5.00 -15.32
C GLN A 276 -1.82 -3.71 -15.94
N GLU A 277 -2.60 -2.64 -15.98
CA GLU A 277 -2.18 -1.38 -16.55
C GLU A 277 -1.49 -0.45 -15.53
N ILE A 278 -0.50 0.31 -16.01
CA ILE A 278 0.07 1.44 -15.27
C ILE A 278 -0.56 2.73 -15.79
N ILE A 279 -1.24 3.45 -14.89
CA ILE A 279 -1.98 4.66 -15.18
C ILE A 279 -1.28 5.84 -14.51
N HIS A 280 -1.00 6.88 -15.30
CA HIS A 280 -0.20 8.01 -14.86
C HIS A 280 -1.13 9.16 -14.45
N TRP A 281 -0.94 9.70 -13.26
CA TRP A 281 -1.68 10.87 -12.77
C TRP A 281 -0.74 11.95 -12.28
N LYS A 282 -1.05 13.21 -12.59
CA LYS A 282 -0.50 14.36 -11.88
C LYS A 282 -1.49 14.84 -10.84
N LEU A 283 -0.99 15.12 -9.64
CA LEU A 283 -1.77 15.60 -8.50
C LEU A 283 -1.11 16.85 -7.94
N LEU A 284 -1.89 17.92 -7.77
CA LEU A 284 -1.48 19.05 -6.95
C LEU A 284 -2.11 18.90 -5.57
N VAL A 285 -1.29 18.78 -4.53
CA VAL A 285 -1.73 18.40 -3.19
C VAL A 285 -1.26 19.44 -2.18
N THR A 286 -2.12 19.83 -1.25
CA THR A 286 -1.71 20.58 -0.05
C THR A 286 -1.90 19.72 1.18
N TRP A 287 -1.07 19.94 2.19
CA TRP A 287 -1.22 19.28 3.47
C TRP A 287 -0.79 20.19 4.64
N SER A 288 -1.53 20.10 5.74
CA SER A 288 -1.10 20.57 7.06
C SER A 288 -1.69 19.67 8.15
N PRO A 289 -1.12 19.68 9.37
CA PRO A 289 -1.65 18.89 10.49
C PRO A 289 -3.13 19.21 10.80
N GLU A 290 -3.53 20.48 10.69
CA GLU A 290 -4.89 20.92 10.97
C GLU A 290 -5.87 20.58 9.83
N GLN A 291 -5.45 20.73 8.58
CA GLN A 291 -6.35 20.62 7.42
C GLN A 291 -6.38 19.23 6.79
N GLY A 292 -5.44 18.35 7.15
CA GLY A 292 -5.24 17.06 6.51
C GLY A 292 -4.77 17.21 5.06
N VAL A 293 -4.85 16.11 4.30
CA VAL A 293 -4.47 16.08 2.88
C VAL A 293 -5.62 16.61 2.02
N LYS A 294 -5.31 17.54 1.12
CA LYS A 294 -6.27 18.07 0.15
C LYS A 294 -5.68 17.98 -1.25
N VAL A 295 -6.36 17.26 -2.13
CA VAL A 295 -6.04 17.23 -3.56
C VAL A 295 -6.74 18.40 -4.24
N LEU A 296 -5.96 19.36 -4.75
CA LEU A 296 -6.44 20.60 -5.37
C LEU A 296 -6.73 20.41 -6.86
N GLN A 297 -5.87 19.69 -7.57
CA GLN A 297 -5.99 19.46 -9.01
C GLN A 297 -5.51 18.05 -9.35
N THR A 298 -6.11 17.46 -10.38
CA THR A 298 -5.80 16.10 -10.84
C THR A 298 -5.81 16.10 -12.36
N GLU A 299 -4.80 15.49 -12.99
CA GLU A 299 -4.69 15.39 -14.44
C GLU A 299 -4.27 13.96 -14.81
N LEU A 300 -5.15 13.24 -15.50
CA LEU A 300 -4.82 11.94 -16.10
C LEU A 300 -3.83 12.18 -17.24
N GLN A 301 -2.67 11.53 -17.19
CA GLN A 301 -1.68 11.65 -18.24
C GLN A 301 -1.88 10.56 -19.30
N PRO A 302 -1.72 10.89 -20.60
CA PRO A 302 -1.76 9.89 -21.65
C PRO A 302 -0.63 8.88 -21.47
N LYS A 303 -0.88 7.62 -21.85
CA LYS A 303 0.18 6.61 -22.02
C LYS A 303 1.09 7.10 -23.14
N CYS A 304 2.34 7.45 -22.81
CA CYS A 304 3.28 7.88 -23.82
C CYS A 304 3.79 6.63 -24.56
N HIS A 305 3.19 6.31 -25.70
CA HIS A 305 3.62 5.18 -26.54
C HIS A 305 4.94 5.50 -27.28
N ASP A 306 5.29 6.79 -27.44
CA ASP A 306 6.41 7.26 -28.27
C ASP A 306 7.27 8.34 -27.60
N CYS A 307 7.39 8.35 -26.26
CA CYS A 307 8.32 9.26 -25.61
C CYS A 307 9.76 8.87 -25.99
N GLU A 308 10.34 9.54 -26.98
CA GLU A 308 11.77 9.44 -27.30
C GLU A 308 12.59 9.63 -26.02
N ALA A 309 13.56 8.74 -25.83
CA ALA A 309 14.54 8.91 -24.78
C ALA A 309 15.15 10.31 -24.91
N PRO A 310 15.32 11.07 -23.80
CA PRO A 310 16.04 12.34 -23.88
C PRO A 310 17.39 12.06 -24.54
N PRO A 311 17.81 12.87 -25.53
CA PRO A 311 19.05 12.62 -26.25
C PRO A 311 20.17 12.51 -25.23
N ASN A 312 20.91 11.39 -25.29
CA ASN A 312 22.07 11.14 -24.44
C ASN A 312 22.93 12.40 -24.42
N THR A 313 23.00 13.08 -23.28
CA THR A 313 24.00 14.11 -23.06
C THR A 313 25.33 13.39 -22.88
N THR A 314 26.04 13.22 -23.99
CA THR A 314 27.47 12.92 -24.00
C THR A 314 28.19 14.09 -23.34
N ASN A 315 28.89 13.80 -22.24
CA ASN A 315 30.13 14.47 -21.85
C ASN A 315 31.04 13.44 -21.19
#